data_AF-A0A9Q3QEL9-F1
#
_entry.id   AF-A0A9Q3QEL9-F1
#
_cell.length_a   1.000
_cell.length_b   1.000
_cell.length_c   1.000
_cell.angle_alpha   90.00
_cell.angle_beta   90.00
_cell.angle_gamma   90.00
#
_symmetry.space_group_name_H-M   'P 1'
#
loop_
_entity.id
_entity.type
_entity.pdbx_description
1 polymer ?
#
loop_
_entity_poly.entity_id
_entity_poly.type
_entity_poly.pdbx_seq_one_letter_code
_entity_poly.pdbx_strand_id
1 'polypeptide(L)' 'MDWVTGLPPGGYSSYNAFLVIVDRLSKTPIYLPCHKDDKATDTALWIWNRVVSWTGIFTNIM' A
#
# COMPACT_ATOMS: atom_id res chain seq x y z
N MET A 1 5.23 7.51 1.20
CA MET A 1 4.80 6.11 0.91
C MET A 1 5.97 5.39 0.28
N ASP A 2 6.14 4.09 0.50
CA ASP A 2 7.28 3.36 -0.08
C ASP A 2 6.96 1.89 -0.36
N TRP A 3 7.67 1.30 -1.31
CA TRP A 3 7.52 -0.09 -1.73
C TRP A 3 8.60 -0.97 -1.12
N VAL A 4 8.18 -1.96 -0.35
CA VAL A 4 9.05 -3.04 0.11
C VAL A 4 8.94 -4.19 -0.87
N THR A 5 10.01 -4.46 -1.62
CA THR A 5 10.04 -5.50 -2.66
C THR A 5 11.05 -6.61 -2.34
N GLY A 6 10.98 -7.72 -3.08
CA GLY A 6 11.93 -8.83 -2.92
C GLY A 6 11.58 -9.77 -1.77
N LEU A 7 10.31 -9.80 -1.37
CA LEU A 7 9.84 -10.72 -0.34
C LEU A 7 9.53 -12.08 -0.96
N PRO A 8 9.74 -13.18 -0.20
CA PRO A 8 9.29 -14.50 -0.64
C PRO A 8 7.77 -14.47 -0.85
N PRO A 9 7.26 -15.11 -1.92
CA PRO A 9 5.82 -15.13 -2.20
C PRO A 9 5.07 -15.76 -1.03
N GLY A 10 4.09 -15.02 -0.50
CA GLY A 10 3.38 -15.40 0.71
C GLY A 10 1.86 -15.27 0.59
N GLY A 11 1.14 -16.11 1.34
CA GLY A 11 -0.32 -16.09 1.43
C GLY A 11 -1.05 -16.71 0.23
N TYR A 12 -2.39 -16.65 0.25
CA TYR A 12 -3.25 -17.26 -0.77
C TYR A 12 -3.02 -16.70 -2.18
N SER A 13 -2.67 -15.42 -2.29
CA SER A 13 -2.46 -14.74 -3.58
C SER A 13 -0.98 -14.58 -3.97
N SER A 14 -0.04 -15.24 -3.26
CA SER A 14 1.41 -15.16 -3.55
C SER A 14 1.94 -13.73 -3.67
N TYR A 15 1.57 -12.86 -2.72
CA TYR A 15 2.08 -11.49 -2.69
C TYR A 15 3.59 -11.50 -2.45
N ASN A 16 4.33 -10.70 -3.21
CA ASN A 16 5.80 -10.65 -3.19
C ASN A 16 6.34 -9.23 -2.85
N ALA A 17 5.44 -8.29 -2.58
CA ALA A 17 5.76 -6.93 -2.18
C ALA A 17 4.72 -6.40 -1.17
N PHE A 18 5.11 -5.35 -0.45
CA PHE A 18 4.19 -4.54 0.33
C PHE A 18 4.32 -3.08 -0.09
N LEU A 19 3.18 -2.43 -0.26
CA LEU A 19 3.10 -0.99 -0.27
C LEU A 19 2.87 -0.51 1.17
N VAL A 20 3.79 0.29 1.68
CA VAL A 20 3.73 0.85 3.03
C VAL A 20 3.35 2.32 2.94
N ILE A 21 2.24 2.66 3.58
CA ILE A 21 1.74 4.04 3.67
C ILE A 21 1.76 4.42 5.14
N VAL A 22 2.50 5.47 5.47
CA VAL A 22 2.58 5.96 6.85
C VAL A 22 1.92 7.32 6.89
N ASP A 23 0.89 7.46 7.70
CA ASP A 23 0.36 8.78 8.01
C ASP A 23 1.35 9.54 8.90
N ARG A 24 1.75 10.75 8.47
CA ARG A 24 2.78 11.53 9.17
C ARG A 24 2.33 12.01 10.54
N LEU A 25 1.03 12.24 10.73
CA LEU A 25 0.46 12.78 11.96
C LEU A 25 0.36 11.69 13.04
N SER A 26 -0.35 10.60 12.73
CA SER A 26 -0.58 9.49 13.64
C SER A 26 0.62 8.53 13.75
N LYS A 27 1.59 8.63 12.83
CA LYS A 27 2.71 7.68 12.70
C LYS A 27 2.27 6.23 12.54
N THR A 28 1.02 6.01 12.12
CA THR A 28 0.46 4.68 11.95
C THR A 28 0.82 4.15 10.57
N PRO A 29 1.56 3.03 10.47
CA PRO A 29 1.84 2.39 9.19
C PRO A 29 0.65 1.52 8.76
N ILE A 30 0.28 1.66 7.49
CA ILE A 30 -0.70 0.84 6.79
C ILE A 30 0.05 -0.01 5.77
N TYR A 31 -0.13 -1.32 5.87
CA TYR A 31 0.53 -2.30 5.01
C TYR A 31 -0.45 -2.85 3.99
N LEU A 32 -0.17 -2.66 2.71
CA LEU A 32 -0.93 -3.21 1.61
C LEU A 32 -0.13 -4.32 0.94
N PRO A 33 -0.60 -5.57 0.98
CA PRO A 33 0.03 -6.64 0.21
C PRO A 33 -0.20 -6.40 -1.28
N CYS A 34 0.87 -6.41 -2.07
CA CYS A 34 0.87 -6.12 -3.50
C CYS A 34 1.82 -7.07 -4.24
N HIS A 35 1.71 -7.08 -5.56
CA HIS A 35 2.69 -7.70 -6.44
C HIS A 35 3.66 -6.65 -6.96
N LYS A 36 4.94 -7.02 -7.11
CA LYS A 36 5.99 -6.14 -7.67
C LYS A 36 5.63 -5.63 -9.07
N ASP A 37 4.84 -6.39 -9.81
CA ASP A 37 4.41 -6.12 -11.18
C ASP A 37 3.01 -5.46 -11.26
N ASP A 38 2.40 -5.11 -10.13
CA ASP A 38 1.11 -4.41 -10.13
C ASP A 38 1.22 -3.05 -10.82
N LYS A 39 0.22 -2.72 -11.65
CA LYS A 39 0.19 -1.41 -12.34
C LYS A 39 -0.23 -0.32 -11.35
N ALA A 40 0.20 0.90 -11.65
CA ALA A 40 -0.18 2.09 -10.86
C ALA A 40 -1.70 2.25 -10.69
N THR A 41 -2.49 1.84 -11.69
CA THR A 41 -3.96 1.88 -11.63
C THR A 41 -4.52 0.94 -10.56
N ASP A 42 -3.99 -0.28 -10.49
CA ASP A 42 -4.42 -1.28 -9.50
C ASP A 42 -4.03 -0.81 -8.09
N THR A 43 -2.81 -0.28 -7.94
CA THR A 43 -2.36 0.33 -6.68
C THR A 43 -3.26 1.48 -6.25
N ALA A 44 -3.63 2.38 -7.17
CA ALA A 44 -4.51 3.50 -6.85
C ALA A 44 -5.90 3.03 -6.37
N LEU A 45 -6.43 1.97 -6.99
CA LEU A 45 -7.69 1.36 -6.57
C LEU A 45 -7.58 0.73 -5.17
N TRP A 46 -6.46 0.06 -4.87
CA TRP A 46 -6.18 -0.48 -3.54
C TRP A 46 -6.12 0.63 -2.48
N ILE A 47 -5.43 1.73 -2.77
CA ILE A 47 -5.35 2.89 -1.87
C ILE A 47 -6.74 3.49 -1.62
N TRP A 48 -7.50 3.70 -2.70
CA TRP A 48 -8.86 4.25 -2.61
C TRP A 48 -9.77 3.41 -1.72
N ASN A 49 -9.80 2.10 -1.94
CA ASN A 49 -10.72 1.22 -1.22
C ASN A 49 -10.30 0.95 0.23
N ARG A 50 -8.99 0.79 0.50
CA ARG A 50 -8.51 0.31 1.80
C ARG A 50 -7.90 1.38 2.69
N VAL A 51 -7.42 2.49 2.12
CA VAL A 51 -6.61 3.48 2.87
C VAL A 51 -7.40 4.75 3.10
N VAL A 52 -8.05 5.27 2.05
CA VAL A 52 -8.87 6.49 2.16
C VAL A 52 -10.02 6.30 3.15
N SER A 53 -10.55 5.09 3.28
CA SER A 53 -11.56 4.75 4.29
C SER A 53 -11.07 4.87 5.73
N TRP A 54 -9.76 4.75 5.97
CA TRP A 54 -9.15 4.83 7.30
C TRP A 54 -8.56 6.22 7.59
N THR A 55 -7.90 6.83 6.62
CA THR A 55 -7.14 8.08 6.81
C THR A 55 -7.84 9.32 6.26
N GLY A 56 -8.93 9.15 5.50
CA GLY A 56 -9.50 10.21 4.67
C GLY A 56 -8.65 10.50 3.43
N ILE A 57 -9.00 11.58 2.73
CA ILE A 57 -8.30 12.01 1.51
C ILE A 57 -6.99 12.72 1.90
N PHE A 58 -5.88 12.26 1.33
CA PHE A 58 -4.58 12.89 1.50
C PHE A 58 -4.50 14.21 0.75
N THR A 59 -4.05 15.27 1.42
CA THR A 59 -3.72 16.56 0.79
C THR A 59 -2.29 16.58 0.24
N ASN A 60 -1.41 15.71 0.73
CA ASN A 60 -0.02 15.61 0.28
C ASN A 60 0.46 14.15 0.35
N ILE A 61 1.06 13.66 -0.74
CA ILE A 61 1.50 12.25 -0.91
C ILE A 61 3.05 12.16 -1.02
N MET A 62 3.74 13.27 -0.77
CA MET A 62 5.20 13.38 -0.99
C MET A 62 6.01 12.83 0.18
#